data_AF-A0A957NBL5-F1
#
_entry.id   AF-A0A957NBL5-F1
#
_cell.length_a   1.000
_cell.length_b   1.000
_cell.length_c   1.000
_cell.angle_alpha   90.00
_cell.angle_beta   90.00
_cell.angle_gamma   90.00
#
_symmetry.space_group_name_H-M   'P 1'
#
loop_
_entity.id
_entity.type
_entity.pdbx_description
1 polymer ?
#
loop_
_entity_poly.entity_id
_entity_poly.type
_entity_poly.pdbx_seq_one_letter_code
_entity_poly.pdbx_strand_id
1 'polypeptide(L)'
;RPVAERNLDSVVAAVLLRTLQEEASMGFPGRRRVWDEALSEVAAESMATYRALVYEDPGFPTYFMQASPISELSLLNIGSRPARRPGGDGGGVRVEDLRAIPWVFAWTQNRHLLPSWYGVGTALSGFAERYRGGMDVLREMYREWPWWRALVDSCHMTIGKAEMRIARGYSGLVEDEALRERIFSQVEAEYERTRDSLLAIVG
;
A
#
# COMPACT_ATOMS: atom_id res chain seq x y z
N ARG A 1 -17.18 26.25 9.46
CA ARG A 1 -17.70 25.91 8.11
C ARG A 1 -18.14 24.45 8.10
N PRO A 2 -19.30 24.13 7.52
CA PRO A 2 -19.72 22.75 7.24
C PRO A 2 -18.69 21.98 6.39
N VAL A 3 -18.64 20.65 6.55
CA VAL A 3 -17.68 19.77 5.84
C VAL A 3 -17.86 19.85 4.32
N ALA A 4 -19.11 19.93 3.84
CA ALA A 4 -19.42 20.01 2.42
C ALA A 4 -18.84 21.27 1.76
N GLU A 5 -19.02 22.44 2.39
CA GLU A 5 -18.50 23.71 1.89
C GLU A 5 -16.97 23.70 1.85
N ARG A 6 -16.32 23.24 2.93
CA ARG A 6 -14.85 23.15 2.97
C ARG A 6 -14.29 22.22 1.89
N ASN A 7 -14.96 21.10 1.62
CA ASN A 7 -14.54 20.19 0.56
C ASN A 7 -14.66 20.85 -0.82
N LEU A 8 -15.79 21.50 -1.10
CA LEU A 8 -16.00 22.22 -2.36
C LEU A 8 -14.96 23.33 -2.54
N ASP A 9 -14.74 24.15 -1.51
CA ASP A 9 -13.71 25.20 -1.51
C ASP A 9 -12.33 24.64 -1.83
N SER A 10 -11.97 23.50 -1.22
CA SER A 10 -10.64 22.88 -1.40
C SER A 10 -10.47 22.35 -2.83
N VAL A 11 -11.49 21.68 -3.38
CA VAL A 11 -11.47 21.15 -4.75
C VAL A 11 -11.40 22.29 -5.77
N VAL A 12 -12.24 23.31 -5.63
CA VAL A 12 -12.27 24.47 -6.54
C VAL A 12 -10.94 25.21 -6.50
N ALA A 13 -10.41 25.50 -5.30
CA ALA A 13 -9.12 26.15 -5.16
C ALA A 13 -7.97 25.34 -5.81
N ALA A 14 -7.94 24.02 -5.59
CA ALA A 14 -6.91 23.15 -6.17
C ALA A 14 -6.95 23.15 -7.71
N VAL A 15 -8.15 23.07 -8.31
CA VAL A 15 -8.32 23.12 -9.78
C VAL A 15 -7.85 24.47 -10.33
N LEU A 16 -8.32 25.58 -9.75
CA LEU A 16 -7.95 26.92 -10.20
C LEU A 16 -6.44 27.16 -10.12
N LEU A 17 -5.82 26.82 -8.97
CA LEU A 17 -4.38 26.96 -8.78
C LEU A 17 -3.60 26.12 -9.79
N ARG A 18 -4.05 24.88 -10.07
CA ARG A 18 -3.35 24.00 -11.00
C ARG A 18 -3.46 24.48 -12.44
N THR A 19 -4.65 24.88 -12.89
CA THR A 19 -4.86 25.40 -14.25
C THR A 19 -3.98 26.62 -14.51
N LEU A 20 -3.93 27.57 -13.55
CA LEU A 20 -3.09 28.76 -13.67
C LEU A 20 -1.58 28.45 -13.67
N GLN A 21 -1.14 27.40 -12.96
CA GLN A 21 0.25 26.98 -12.93
C GLN A 21 0.69 26.22 -14.20
N GLU A 22 -0.20 25.41 -14.79
CA GLU A 22 0.07 24.68 -16.03
C GLU A 22 0.16 25.60 -17.25
N GLU A 23 -0.66 26.65 -17.30
CA GLU A 23 -0.51 27.70 -18.31
C GLU A 23 0.86 28.40 -18.23
N ALA A 24 1.46 28.44 -17.05
CA ALA A 24 2.79 29.03 -16.84
C ALA A 24 3.96 28.04 -17.00
N SER A 25 3.72 26.71 -16.97
CA SER A 25 4.79 25.69 -16.92
C SER A 25 4.38 24.41 -17.65
N MET A 26 5.09 24.04 -18.73
CA MET A 26 4.94 22.71 -19.34
C MET A 26 5.58 21.63 -18.43
N GLY A 27 4.82 21.14 -17.45
CA GLY A 27 5.23 20.10 -16.49
C GLY A 27 5.47 20.61 -15.07
N PHE A 28 5.80 19.71 -14.14
CA PHE A 28 6.27 20.12 -12.80
C PHE A 28 7.62 20.84 -12.96
N PRO A 29 7.72 22.15 -12.64
CA PRO A 29 8.98 22.88 -12.75
C PRO A 29 10.07 22.19 -11.90
N GLY A 30 11.23 21.89 -12.49
CA GLY A 30 12.38 21.33 -11.74
C GLY A 30 12.42 19.81 -11.59
N ARG A 31 11.60 19.04 -12.33
CA ARG A 31 11.68 17.56 -12.32
C ARG A 31 13.05 17.08 -12.83
N ARG A 32 13.87 16.54 -11.94
CA ARG A 32 15.22 16.04 -12.27
C ARG A 32 15.15 14.60 -12.74
N ARG A 33 15.94 14.25 -13.77
CA ARG A 33 16.06 12.88 -14.30
C ARG A 33 16.33 11.83 -13.21
N VAL A 34 17.15 12.19 -12.21
CA VAL A 34 17.47 11.32 -11.07
C VAL A 34 16.24 10.91 -10.26
N TRP A 35 15.21 11.76 -10.15
CA TRP A 35 13.98 11.43 -9.43
C TRP A 35 13.10 10.44 -10.19
N ASP A 36 13.11 10.50 -11.52
CA ASP A 36 12.38 9.56 -12.37
C ASP A 36 13.04 8.17 -12.37
N GLU A 37 14.38 8.15 -12.39
CA GLU A 37 15.16 6.91 -12.26
C GLU A 37 14.95 6.28 -10.88
N ALA A 38 15.04 7.08 -9.80
CA ALA A 38 14.78 6.63 -8.43
C ALA A 38 13.35 6.10 -8.26
N LEU A 39 12.33 6.82 -8.75
CA LEU A 39 10.95 6.37 -8.68
C LEU A 39 10.74 5.06 -9.45
N SER A 40 11.32 4.94 -10.64
CA SER A 40 11.18 3.75 -11.48
C SER A 40 11.75 2.52 -10.80
N GLU A 41 12.91 2.67 -10.15
CA GLU A 41 13.58 1.60 -9.41
C GLU A 41 12.79 1.20 -8.16
N VAL A 42 12.39 2.17 -7.33
CA VAL A 42 11.57 1.93 -6.14
C VAL A 42 10.24 1.26 -6.52
N ALA A 43 9.59 1.70 -7.59
CA ALA A 43 8.35 1.10 -8.06
C ALA A 43 8.54 -0.36 -8.50
N ALA A 44 9.61 -0.66 -9.24
CA ALA A 44 9.92 -2.01 -9.69
C ALA A 44 10.19 -2.96 -8.50
N GLU A 45 10.98 -2.52 -7.53
CA GLU A 45 11.32 -3.31 -6.35
C GLU A 45 10.11 -3.52 -5.43
N SER A 46 9.29 -2.48 -5.25
CA SER A 46 8.04 -2.57 -4.49
C SER A 46 7.05 -3.54 -5.13
N MET A 47 6.89 -3.45 -6.46
CA MET A 47 6.04 -4.35 -7.22
C MET A 47 6.53 -5.80 -7.14
N ALA A 48 7.83 -6.04 -7.31
CA ALA A 48 8.41 -7.39 -7.19
C ALA A 48 8.16 -7.97 -5.80
N THR A 49 8.41 -7.20 -4.74
CA THR A 49 8.21 -7.62 -3.34
C THR A 49 6.75 -7.96 -3.06
N TYR A 50 5.82 -7.14 -3.52
CA TYR A 50 4.39 -7.40 -3.38
C TYR A 50 3.98 -8.68 -4.11
N ARG A 51 4.45 -8.86 -5.35
CA ARG A 51 4.11 -10.03 -6.16
C ARG A 51 4.67 -11.34 -5.60
N ALA A 52 5.89 -11.29 -5.07
CA ALA A 52 6.54 -12.41 -4.43
C ALA A 52 5.67 -12.98 -3.29
N LEU A 53 5.05 -12.14 -2.47
CA LEU A 53 4.13 -12.59 -1.43
C LEU A 53 2.76 -12.96 -2.00
N VAL A 54 2.13 -12.07 -2.76
CA VAL A 54 0.69 -12.17 -3.05
C VAL A 54 0.36 -13.17 -4.15
N TYR A 55 1.23 -13.32 -5.15
CA TYR A 55 0.97 -14.15 -6.33
C TYR A 55 1.91 -15.34 -6.45
N GLU A 56 3.11 -15.26 -5.89
CA GLU A 56 4.15 -16.29 -6.07
C GLU A 56 4.29 -17.20 -4.85
N ASP A 57 3.94 -16.75 -3.65
CA ASP A 57 3.94 -17.59 -2.44
C ASP A 57 2.74 -18.54 -2.45
N PRO A 58 2.96 -19.87 -2.51
CA PRO A 58 1.88 -20.84 -2.57
C PRO A 58 1.06 -20.91 -1.26
N GLY A 59 1.60 -20.44 -0.15
CA GLY A 59 0.92 -20.43 1.14
C GLY A 59 0.07 -19.18 1.38
N PHE A 60 0.28 -18.11 0.62
CA PHE A 60 -0.42 -16.86 0.81
C PHE A 60 -1.95 -16.94 0.65
N PRO A 61 -2.51 -17.67 -0.34
CA PRO A 61 -3.95 -17.82 -0.45
C PRO A 61 -4.59 -18.42 0.80
N THR A 62 -3.97 -19.46 1.37
CA THR A 62 -4.44 -20.09 2.62
C THR A 62 -4.39 -19.11 3.78
N TYR A 63 -3.26 -18.41 3.94
CA TYR A 63 -3.11 -17.40 4.98
C TYR A 63 -4.16 -16.29 4.85
N PHE A 64 -4.34 -15.73 3.66
CA PHE A 64 -5.32 -14.68 3.41
C PHE A 64 -6.75 -15.13 3.74
N MET A 65 -7.12 -16.34 3.33
CA MET A 65 -8.45 -16.89 3.56
C MET A 65 -8.76 -17.15 5.03
N GLN A 66 -7.77 -17.55 5.82
CA GLN A 66 -7.94 -17.88 7.25
C GLN A 66 -7.72 -16.65 8.16
N ALA A 67 -6.75 -15.79 7.86
CA ALA A 67 -6.42 -14.62 8.67
C ALA A 67 -7.34 -13.42 8.40
N SER A 68 -8.12 -13.44 7.32
CA SER A 68 -9.05 -12.34 6.98
C SER A 68 -10.49 -12.86 6.87
N PRO A 69 -11.50 -12.01 7.14
CA PRO A 69 -12.89 -12.43 7.11
C PRO A 69 -13.47 -12.48 5.68
N ILE A 70 -12.65 -12.73 4.65
CA ILE A 70 -13.09 -12.64 3.24
C ILE A 70 -14.20 -13.65 2.90
N SER A 71 -14.16 -14.82 3.52
CA SER A 71 -15.20 -15.85 3.40
C SER A 71 -16.51 -15.35 3.98
N GLU A 72 -16.47 -14.82 5.21
CA GLU A 72 -17.63 -14.34 5.95
C GLU A 72 -18.23 -13.10 5.28
N LEU A 73 -17.38 -12.20 4.78
CA LEU A 73 -17.81 -11.01 4.03
C LEU A 73 -18.63 -11.36 2.78
N SER A 74 -18.38 -12.54 2.18
CA SER A 74 -19.14 -13.01 1.03
C SER A 74 -20.54 -13.53 1.41
N LEU A 75 -20.76 -13.84 2.70
CA LEU A 75 -22.05 -14.31 3.24
C LEU A 75 -22.94 -13.16 3.75
N LEU A 76 -22.36 -11.98 3.98
CA LEU A 76 -23.07 -10.83 4.53
C LEU A 76 -23.74 -10.01 3.42
N ASN A 77 -24.98 -9.57 3.67
CA ASN A 77 -25.74 -8.66 2.79
C ASN A 77 -25.24 -7.19 2.90
N ILE A 78 -23.94 -6.97 2.77
CA ILE A 78 -23.32 -5.64 2.86
C ILE A 78 -22.95 -5.10 1.46
N GLY A 79 -22.72 -5.99 0.49
CA GLY A 79 -22.38 -5.62 -0.88
C GLY A 79 -23.54 -5.84 -1.85
N SER A 80 -23.77 -4.90 -2.77
CA SER A 80 -24.69 -5.08 -3.91
C SER A 80 -24.14 -6.00 -5.01
N ARG A 81 -22.87 -6.41 -4.89
CA ARG A 81 -22.07 -7.01 -5.92
C ARG A 81 -21.33 -8.23 -5.36
N PRO A 82 -21.22 -9.34 -6.12
CA PRO A 82 -20.42 -10.49 -5.70
C PRO A 82 -18.97 -10.09 -5.45
N ALA A 83 -18.35 -10.68 -4.43
CA ALA A 83 -16.95 -10.43 -4.08
C ALA A 83 -15.96 -10.93 -5.16
N ARG A 84 -16.36 -11.95 -5.92
CA ARG A 84 -15.55 -12.61 -6.95
C ARG A 84 -16.06 -12.33 -8.36
N ARG A 85 -15.18 -12.49 -9.34
CA ARG A 85 -15.56 -12.51 -10.76
C ARG A 85 -16.20 -13.85 -11.12
N PRO A 86 -17.23 -13.88 -12.01
CA PRO A 86 -17.76 -15.13 -12.53
C PRO A 86 -16.68 -15.88 -13.32
N GLY A 87 -16.57 -17.19 -13.14
CA GLY A 87 -15.65 -18.04 -13.89
C GLY A 87 -14.40 -18.51 -13.14
N GLY A 88 -14.27 -18.23 -11.84
CA GLY A 88 -13.23 -18.83 -11.00
C GLY A 88 -13.39 -20.35 -10.98
N ASP A 89 -12.42 -21.03 -11.57
CA ASP A 89 -12.25 -22.47 -11.66
C ASP A 89 -12.25 -23.06 -10.24
N GLY A 90 -12.98 -24.15 -10.02
CA GLY A 90 -13.29 -24.73 -8.70
C GLY A 90 -12.10 -25.27 -7.88
N GLY A 91 -10.88 -24.80 -8.14
CA GLY A 91 -9.66 -25.09 -7.38
C GLY A 91 -9.20 -23.89 -6.56
N GLY A 92 -9.76 -23.75 -5.35
CA GLY A 92 -9.26 -22.78 -4.35
C GLY A 92 -9.57 -21.31 -4.63
N VAL A 93 -9.18 -20.43 -3.70
CA VAL A 93 -9.40 -18.99 -3.82
C VAL A 93 -8.12 -18.33 -4.32
N ARG A 94 -8.16 -17.76 -5.53
CA ARG A 94 -7.07 -16.99 -6.11
C ARG A 94 -7.28 -15.50 -5.89
N VAL A 95 -6.22 -14.75 -5.63
CA VAL A 95 -6.30 -13.29 -5.40
C VAL A 95 -6.78 -12.58 -6.68
N GLU A 96 -6.43 -13.12 -7.84
CA GLU A 96 -6.76 -12.63 -9.18
C GLU A 96 -8.28 -12.61 -9.44
N ASP A 97 -9.03 -13.49 -8.77
CA ASP A 97 -10.48 -13.61 -8.93
C ASP A 97 -11.25 -12.62 -8.04
N LEU A 98 -10.57 -11.98 -7.08
CA LEU A 98 -11.16 -11.02 -6.17
C LEU A 98 -11.29 -9.65 -6.82
N ARG A 99 -12.38 -8.97 -6.46
CA ARG A 99 -12.51 -7.54 -6.78
C ARG A 99 -11.71 -6.70 -5.79
N ALA A 100 -11.30 -5.52 -6.23
CA ALA A 100 -10.49 -4.60 -5.43
C ALA A 100 -11.15 -4.20 -4.09
N ILE A 101 -12.47 -3.99 -4.07
CA ILE A 101 -13.20 -3.64 -2.84
C ILE A 101 -13.09 -4.77 -1.79
N PRO A 102 -13.52 -6.02 -2.08
CA PRO A 102 -13.32 -7.15 -1.17
C PRO A 102 -11.87 -7.35 -0.72
N TRP A 103 -10.91 -7.21 -1.64
CA TRP A 103 -9.49 -7.32 -1.32
C TRP A 103 -9.05 -6.32 -0.25
N VAL A 104 -9.27 -5.03 -0.48
CA VAL A 104 -8.91 -3.98 0.49
C VAL A 104 -9.75 -4.08 1.77
N PHE A 105 -11.03 -4.41 1.65
CA PHE A 105 -11.95 -4.45 2.79
C PHE A 105 -11.58 -5.56 3.77
N ALA A 106 -11.25 -6.77 3.30
CA ALA A 106 -10.85 -7.89 4.15
C ALA A 106 -9.62 -7.56 5.01
N TRP A 107 -8.57 -6.96 4.41
CA TRP A 107 -7.37 -6.54 5.13
C TRP A 107 -7.58 -5.33 6.06
N THR A 108 -8.62 -4.54 5.81
CA THR A 108 -8.98 -3.42 6.69
C THR A 108 -9.59 -3.95 7.98
N GLN A 109 -10.37 -5.04 7.92
CA GLN A 109 -11.01 -5.64 9.09
C GLN A 109 -10.00 -6.23 10.08
N ASN A 110 -8.97 -6.92 9.57
CA ASN A 110 -7.97 -7.60 10.41
C ASN A 110 -6.73 -6.75 10.73
N ARG A 111 -6.78 -5.44 10.45
CA ARG A 111 -5.74 -4.44 10.77
C ARG A 111 -4.36 -4.68 10.14
N HIS A 112 -4.23 -5.57 9.17
CA HIS A 112 -3.01 -5.70 8.38
C HIS A 112 -2.87 -4.51 7.40
N LEU A 113 -3.97 -4.14 6.71
CA LEU A 113 -3.97 -3.15 5.62
C LEU A 113 -2.91 -3.41 4.54
N LEU A 114 -2.53 -4.68 4.35
CA LEU A 114 -1.44 -5.15 3.49
C LEU A 114 -1.40 -4.51 2.09
N PRO A 115 -2.53 -4.32 1.36
CA PRO A 115 -2.53 -3.75 0.01
C PRO A 115 -2.07 -2.29 -0.07
N SER A 116 -1.97 -1.59 1.05
CA SER A 116 -1.73 -0.15 1.09
C SER A 116 -0.28 0.25 1.38
N TRP A 117 0.59 -0.70 1.71
CA TRP A 117 1.97 -0.42 2.12
C TRP A 117 2.97 -1.56 1.87
N TYR A 118 2.52 -2.82 1.69
CA TYR A 118 3.44 -3.94 1.59
C TYR A 118 4.33 -3.85 0.33
N GLY A 119 5.65 -3.95 0.52
CA GLY A 119 6.67 -3.78 -0.52
C GLY A 119 7.28 -2.38 -0.55
N VAL A 120 6.68 -1.38 0.10
CA VAL A 120 7.22 -0.01 0.14
C VAL A 120 8.51 0.04 0.97
N GLY A 121 8.52 -0.61 2.14
CA GLY A 121 9.68 -0.62 3.04
C GLY A 121 10.90 -1.24 2.40
N THR A 122 10.76 -2.42 1.79
CA THR A 122 11.84 -3.08 1.05
C THR A 122 12.38 -2.18 -0.06
N ALA A 123 11.51 -1.57 -0.86
CA ALA A 123 11.95 -0.72 -1.97
C ALA A 123 12.67 0.56 -1.52
N LEU A 124 12.15 1.25 -0.50
CA LEU A 124 12.74 2.49 0.00
C LEU A 124 14.07 2.23 0.72
N SER A 125 14.12 1.23 1.60
CA SER A 125 15.35 0.84 2.29
C SER A 125 16.40 0.32 1.30
N GLY A 126 16.00 -0.55 0.37
CA GLY A 126 16.87 -1.09 -0.67
C GLY A 126 17.49 0.00 -1.55
N PHE A 127 16.69 0.99 -1.99
CA PHE A 127 17.22 2.14 -2.74
C PHE A 127 18.19 2.98 -1.90
N ALA A 128 17.85 3.25 -0.64
CA ALA A 128 18.68 4.06 0.25
C ALA A 128 20.03 3.42 0.56
N GLU A 129 20.08 2.09 0.66
CA GLU A 129 21.31 1.32 0.92
C GLU A 129 22.16 1.13 -0.32
N ARG A 130 21.54 0.97 -1.50
CA ARG A 130 22.21 0.71 -2.78
C ARG A 130 23.07 1.89 -3.25
N TYR A 131 22.65 3.12 -2.97
CA TYR A 131 23.32 4.33 -3.42
C TYR A 131 23.85 5.17 -2.26
N ARG A 132 25.10 5.63 -2.38
CA ARG A 132 25.63 6.65 -1.47
C ARG A 132 24.76 7.91 -1.57
N GLY A 133 24.10 8.28 -0.47
CA GLY A 133 23.18 9.42 -0.44
C GLY A 133 21.77 9.11 -0.98
N GLY A 134 21.41 7.84 -1.18
CA GLY A 134 20.07 7.45 -1.68
C GLY A 134 18.94 7.97 -0.79
N MET A 135 19.09 7.90 0.54
CA MET A 135 18.12 8.49 1.47
C MET A 135 18.00 10.02 1.30
N ASP A 136 19.09 10.72 1.00
CA ASP A 136 19.03 12.17 0.79
C ASP A 136 18.26 12.54 -0.48
N VAL A 137 18.36 11.72 -1.53
CA VAL A 137 17.52 11.85 -2.73
C VAL A 137 16.04 11.67 -2.38
N LEU A 138 15.68 10.62 -1.62
CA LEU A 138 14.28 10.39 -1.22
C LEU A 138 13.72 11.53 -0.35
N ARG A 139 14.54 12.09 0.56
CA ARG A 139 14.20 13.28 1.37
C ARG A 139 14.06 14.54 0.53
N GLU A 140 14.92 14.71 -0.47
CA GLU A 140 14.86 15.84 -1.39
C GLU A 140 13.58 15.77 -2.25
N MET A 141 13.26 14.59 -2.79
CA MET A 141 11.99 14.34 -3.47
C MET A 141 10.80 14.68 -2.55
N TYR A 142 10.85 14.32 -1.26
CA TYR A 142 9.77 14.66 -0.31
C TYR A 142 9.62 16.17 -0.11
N ARG A 143 10.74 16.89 0.00
CA ARG A 143 10.75 18.35 0.18
C ARG A 143 10.34 19.11 -1.09
N GLU A 144 10.72 18.64 -2.26
CA GLU A 144 10.63 19.45 -3.48
C GLU A 144 9.63 18.93 -4.51
N TRP A 145 9.19 17.68 -4.42
CA TRP A 145 8.28 17.08 -5.39
C TRP A 145 6.89 16.79 -4.77
N PRO A 146 5.87 17.64 -5.02
CA PRO A 146 4.55 17.50 -4.40
C PRO A 146 3.86 16.16 -4.63
N TRP A 147 4.06 15.54 -5.81
CA TRP A 147 3.49 14.24 -6.11
C TRP A 147 4.08 13.14 -5.23
N TRP A 148 5.42 13.11 -5.09
CA TRP A 148 6.10 12.15 -4.21
C TRP A 148 5.72 12.38 -2.76
N ARG A 149 5.68 13.64 -2.31
CA ARG A 149 5.21 14.01 -0.97
C ARG A 149 3.81 13.44 -0.70
N ALA A 150 2.86 13.64 -1.61
CA ALA A 150 1.49 13.13 -1.45
C ALA A 150 1.44 11.60 -1.40
N LEU A 151 2.30 10.90 -2.16
CA LEU A 151 2.42 9.44 -2.11
C LEU A 151 2.96 8.96 -0.75
N VAL A 152 4.05 9.57 -0.27
CA VAL A 152 4.64 9.27 1.04
C VAL A 152 3.65 9.56 2.16
N ASP A 153 2.98 10.71 2.15
CA ASP A 153 1.96 11.08 3.16
C ASP A 153 0.78 10.09 3.15
N SER A 154 0.35 9.64 1.97
CA SER A 154 -0.70 8.64 1.85
C SER A 154 -0.30 7.30 2.47
N CYS A 155 0.93 6.84 2.20
CA CYS A 155 1.47 5.60 2.77
C CYS A 155 1.69 5.73 4.30
N HIS A 156 2.17 6.89 4.76
CA HIS A 156 2.34 7.18 6.19
C HIS A 156 0.99 7.16 6.93
N MET A 157 -0.07 7.71 6.32
CA MET A 157 -1.41 7.63 6.90
C MET A 157 -1.95 6.19 6.94
N THR A 158 -1.71 5.37 5.92
CA THR A 158 -2.22 3.99 5.88
C THR A 158 -1.48 3.09 6.86
N ILE A 159 -0.15 3.21 6.98
CA ILE A 159 0.62 2.45 7.98
C ILE A 159 0.25 2.84 9.41
N GLY A 160 -0.07 4.12 9.66
CA GLY A 160 -0.59 4.60 10.95
C GLY A 160 -1.96 4.02 11.33
N LYS A 161 -2.68 3.39 10.38
CA LYS A 161 -3.93 2.65 10.65
C LYS A 161 -3.68 1.15 10.86
N ALA A 162 -2.58 0.60 10.37
CA ALA A 162 -2.23 -0.80 10.59
C ALA A 162 -1.80 -1.02 12.04
N GLU A 163 -2.18 -2.16 12.61
CA GLU A 163 -1.86 -2.51 14.01
C GLU A 163 -1.46 -3.97 14.09
N MET A 164 -0.15 -4.21 14.20
CA MET A 164 0.42 -5.54 14.11
C MET A 164 0.03 -6.44 15.28
N ARG A 165 -0.31 -5.91 16.46
CA ARG A 165 -0.80 -6.75 17.57
C ARG A 165 -2.18 -7.34 17.26
N ILE A 166 -3.09 -6.55 16.69
CA ILE A 166 -4.41 -7.02 16.28
C ILE A 166 -4.25 -7.98 15.10
N ALA A 167 -3.42 -7.62 14.12
CA ALA A 167 -3.10 -8.48 12.98
C ALA A 167 -2.57 -9.85 13.44
N ARG A 168 -1.68 -9.89 14.44
CA ARG A 168 -1.16 -11.13 15.05
C ARG A 168 -2.28 -11.96 15.67
N GLY A 169 -3.21 -11.31 16.38
CA GLY A 169 -4.40 -11.97 16.92
C GLY A 169 -5.23 -12.68 15.84
N TYR A 170 -5.48 -12.01 14.70
CA TYR A 170 -6.17 -12.60 13.56
C TYR A 170 -5.35 -13.68 12.85
N SER A 171 -4.02 -13.52 12.78
CA SER A 171 -3.15 -14.57 12.21
C SER A 171 -3.27 -15.88 13.00
N GLY A 172 -3.63 -15.84 14.29
CA GLY A 172 -3.90 -17.01 15.11
C GLY A 172 -5.07 -17.89 14.63
N LEU A 173 -5.91 -17.39 13.71
CA LEU A 173 -6.96 -18.18 13.03
C LEU A 173 -6.40 -19.09 11.93
N VAL A 174 -5.15 -18.88 11.51
CA VAL A 174 -4.47 -19.74 10.54
C VAL A 174 -4.12 -21.05 11.23
N GLU A 175 -4.64 -22.15 10.69
CA GLU A 175 -4.55 -23.49 11.30
C GLU A 175 -3.13 -24.05 11.26
N ASP A 176 -2.42 -23.83 10.15
CA ASP A 176 -1.02 -24.21 10.00
C ASP A 176 -0.13 -23.16 10.69
N GLU A 177 0.41 -23.54 11.85
CA GLU A 177 1.29 -22.71 12.66
C GLU A 177 2.60 -22.33 11.94
N ALA A 178 3.18 -23.23 11.15
CA ALA A 178 4.42 -22.93 10.43
C ALA A 178 4.16 -21.92 9.30
N LEU A 179 3.05 -22.07 8.58
CA LEU A 179 2.59 -21.09 7.59
C LEU A 179 2.30 -19.73 8.23
N ARG A 180 1.55 -19.74 9.36
CA ARG A 180 1.20 -18.54 10.13
C ARG A 180 2.45 -17.75 10.50
N GLU A 181 3.39 -18.37 11.21
CA GLU A 181 4.57 -17.68 11.70
C GLU A 181 5.44 -17.17 10.55
N ARG A 182 5.58 -17.95 9.47
CA ARG A 182 6.38 -17.55 8.30
C ARG A 182 5.82 -16.30 7.62
N ILE A 183 4.54 -16.30 7.25
CA ILE A 183 3.93 -15.17 6.54
C ILE A 183 3.77 -13.98 7.47
N PHE A 184 3.29 -14.18 8.70
CA PHE A 184 3.11 -13.07 9.63
C PHE A 184 4.43 -12.38 9.94
N SER A 185 5.52 -13.13 10.19
CA SER A 185 6.83 -12.53 10.48
C SER A 185 7.38 -11.76 9.27
N GLN A 186 7.13 -12.22 8.05
CA GLN A 186 7.49 -11.50 6.83
C GLN A 186 6.72 -10.17 6.72
N VAL A 187 5.42 -10.19 7.00
CA VAL A 187 4.56 -8.99 7.01
C VAL A 187 4.98 -8.02 8.11
N GLU A 188 5.21 -8.50 9.32
CA GLU A 188 5.64 -7.67 10.46
C GLU A 188 7.00 -7.01 10.18
N ALA A 189 7.96 -7.76 9.63
CA ALA A 189 9.25 -7.21 9.26
C ALA A 189 9.14 -6.14 8.15
N GLU A 190 8.25 -6.33 7.17
CA GLU A 190 7.99 -5.32 6.13
C GLU A 190 7.29 -4.09 6.70
N TYR A 191 6.39 -4.25 7.67
CA TYR A 191 5.74 -3.14 8.36
C TYR A 191 6.78 -2.27 9.07
N GLU A 192 7.67 -2.88 9.84
CA GLU A 192 8.74 -2.17 10.56
C GLU A 192 9.67 -1.43 9.59
N ARG A 193 10.13 -2.10 8.51
CA ARG A 193 10.94 -1.47 7.45
C ARG A 193 10.23 -0.29 6.80
N THR A 194 8.93 -0.44 6.52
CA THR A 194 8.14 0.63 5.90
C THR A 194 8.01 1.81 6.84
N ARG A 195 7.69 1.58 8.12
CA ARG A 195 7.60 2.63 9.14
C ARG A 195 8.91 3.41 9.24
N ASP A 196 10.03 2.69 9.41
CA ASP A 196 11.33 3.31 9.63
C ASP A 196 11.81 4.09 8.39
N SER A 197 11.57 3.56 7.19
CA SER A 197 11.88 4.24 5.93
C SER A 197 11.07 5.54 5.76
N LEU A 198 9.77 5.50 6.06
CA LEU A 198 8.90 6.68 5.96
C LEU A 198 9.31 7.75 7.00
N LEU A 199 9.60 7.36 8.24
CA LEU A 199 10.11 8.27 9.27
C LEU A 199 11.44 8.91 8.83
N ALA A 200 12.35 8.12 8.27
CA ALA A 200 13.62 8.63 7.79
C ALA A 200 13.48 9.64 6.64
N ILE A 201 12.46 9.51 5.79
CA ILE A 201 12.16 10.43 4.68
C ILE A 201 11.50 11.71 5.17
N VAL A 202 10.50 11.60 6.06
CA VAL A 202 9.70 12.74 6.52
C VAL A 202 10.48 13.61 7.51
N GLY A 203 11.30 13.01 8.37
CA GLY A 203 12.06 13.71 9.43
C GLY A 203 11.31 13.74 10.75
#